data_AF-A0A939LYA5-F1
#
_entry.id   AF-A0A939LYA5-F1
#
_cell.length_a   1.000
_cell.length_b   1.000
_cell.length_c   1.000
_cell.angle_alpha   90.00
_cell.angle_beta   90.00
_cell.angle_gamma   90.00
#
_symmetry.space_group_name_H-M   'P 1'
#
loop_
_entity.id
_entity.type
_entity.pdbx_description
1 polymer ?
#
loop_
_entity_poly.entity_id
_entity_poly.type
_entity_poly.pdbx_seq_one_letter_code
_entity_poly.pdbx_strand_id
1 'polypeptide(L)' 'MSNISLAQRVQKLVTLCDQRGFQDLDDLLLVALLKDASPAICMTEGCNNTIDMEPDQDQGFCEACGGNTIISALVLAGLI' A
#
# COMPACT_ATOMS: atom_id res chain seq x y z
N MET A 1 -1.36 8.67 14.66
CA MET A 1 -0.47 8.02 13.68
C MET A 1 0.45 7.07 14.44
N SER A 2 0.23 5.77 14.31
CA SER A 2 1.20 4.76 14.75
C SER A 2 2.54 5.04 14.05
N ASN A 3 3.66 5.09 14.79
CA ASN A 3 4.99 5.20 14.18
C ASN A 3 5.29 3.91 13.41
N ILE A 4 4.83 3.81 12.16
CA ILE A 4 5.17 2.72 11.26
C ILE A 4 6.64 2.84 10.93
N SER A 5 7.42 1.81 11.26
CA SER A 5 8.85 1.77 10.96
C SER A 5 9.12 1.70 9.46
N LEU A 6 10.29 2.18 9.02
CA LEU A 6 10.72 2.03 7.63
C LEU A 6 10.76 0.56 7.20
N ALA A 7 11.21 -0.34 8.07
CA ALA A 7 11.24 -1.78 7.80
C ALA A 7 9.85 -2.36 7.51
N GLN A 8 8.83 -1.94 8.27
CA GLN A 8 7.44 -2.37 8.03
C GLN A 8 6.91 -1.83 6.70
N ARG A 9 7.20 -0.56 6.35
CA ARG A 9 6.80 0.01 5.06
C ARG A 9 7.42 -0.76 3.90
N VAL A 10 8.72 -1.02 3.95
CA VAL A 10 9.45 -1.79 2.93
C VAL A 10 8.87 -3.20 2.80
N GLN A 11 8.63 -3.90 3.91
CA GLN A 11 8.05 -5.24 3.89
C GLN A 11 6.65 -5.26 3.26
N LYS A 12 5.82 -4.25 3.54
CA LYS A 12 4.49 -4.10 2.95
C LYS A 12 4.52 -3.75 1.46
N LEU A 13 5.45 -2.90 1.03
CA LEU A 13 5.67 -2.60 -0.39
C LEU A 13 6.10 -3.83 -1.18
N VAL A 14 7.02 -4.63 -0.65
CA VAL A 14 7.44 -5.90 -1.27
C VAL A 14 6.26 -6.87 -1.37
N THR A 15 5.50 -7.02 -0.27
CA THR A 15 4.30 -7.87 -0.26
C THR A 15 3.26 -7.42 -1.30
N LEU A 16 3.06 -6.11 -1.43
CA LEU A 16 2.14 -5.54 -2.41
C LEU A 16 2.61 -5.81 -3.84
N CYS A 17 3.91 -5.71 -4.13
CA CYS A 17 4.49 -6.08 -5.43
C CYS A 17 4.18 -7.55 -5.75
N ASP A 18 4.51 -8.45 -4.83
CA ASP A 18 4.34 -9.90 -5.00
C ASP A 18 2.86 -10.27 -5.23
N GLN A 19 1.94 -9.73 -4.43
CA GLN A 19 0.51 -10.05 -4.51
C GLN A 19 -0.17 -9.48 -5.75
N ARG A 20 0.30 -8.34 -6.25
CA ARG A 20 -0.26 -7.69 -7.45
C ARG A 20 0.47 -8.09 -8.74
N GLY A 21 1.54 -8.86 -8.64
CA GLY A 21 2.29 -9.39 -9.78
C GLY A 21 3.18 -8.35 -10.46
N PHE A 22 3.68 -7.36 -9.71
CA PHE A 22 4.69 -6.42 -10.20
C PHE A 22 6.08 -7.06 -10.12
N GLN A 23 6.94 -6.78 -11.10
CA GLN A 23 8.29 -7.34 -11.12
C GLN A 23 9.17 -6.75 -10.03
N ASP A 24 9.02 -5.45 -9.78
CA ASP A 24 9.74 -4.70 -8.76
C ASP A 24 8.94 -3.48 -8.29
N LEU A 25 9.57 -2.71 -7.39
CA LEU A 25 8.97 -1.51 -6.82
C LEU A 25 8.79 -0.40 -7.86
N ASP A 26 9.67 -0.29 -8.86
CA ASP A 26 9.56 0.77 -9.86
C ASP A 26 8.31 0.57 -10.72
N ASP A 27 8.02 -0.66 -11.13
CA ASP A 27 6.78 -1.01 -11.84
C ASP A 27 5.52 -0.65 -11.02
N LEU A 28 5.51 -0.99 -9.72
CA LEU A 28 4.40 -0.65 -8.81
C LEU A 28 4.22 0.88 -8.74
N LEU A 29 5.30 1.63 -8.53
CA LEU A 29 5.25 3.08 -8.39
C LEU A 29 4.83 3.76 -9.69
N LEU A 30 5.28 3.27 -10.84
CA LEU A 30 4.95 3.83 -12.15
C LEU A 30 3.46 3.65 -12.45
N VAL A 31 2.88 2.50 -12.09
CA VAL A 31 1.42 2.30 -12.16
C VAL A 31 0.67 3.22 -11.19
N ALA A 32 1.15 3.32 -9.95
CA ALA A 32 0.54 4.16 -8.92
C ALA A 32 0.57 5.66 -9.26
N LEU A 33 1.55 6.12 -10.05
CA LEU A 33 1.68 7.50 -10.52
C LEU A 33 0.82 7.82 -11.75
N LEU A 34 0.64 6.85 -12.66
CA LEU A 34 0.02 7.10 -13.97
C LEU A 34 -1.49 6.81 -14.01
N LYS A 35 -2.03 6.12 -13.01
CA LYS A 35 -3.44 5.74 -12.97
C LYS A 35 -4.22 6.55 -11.94
N ASP A 36 -5.51 6.70 -12.20
CA ASP A 36 -6.45 7.33 -11.28
C ASP A 36 -6.64 6.50 -9.99
N ALA A 37 -6.33 5.21 -10.02
CA ALA A 37 -6.38 4.33 -8.86
C ALA A 37 -5.01 3.68 -8.61
N SER A 38 -4.53 3.80 -7.38
CA SER A 38 -3.25 3.31 -6.89
C SER A 38 -3.41 2.02 -6.10
N PRO A 39 -2.56 1.01 -6.33
CA PRO A 39 -2.53 -0.18 -5.49
C PRO A 39 -2.24 0.20 -4.03
N ALA A 40 -2.96 -0.42 -3.11
CA ALA A 40 -2.87 -0.14 -1.68
C ALA A 40 -2.85 -1.44 -0.87
N ILE A 41 -2.29 -1.38 0.35
CA ILE A 41 -2.19 -2.54 1.25
C ILE A 41 -2.54 -2.17 2.69
N CYS A 42 -3.18 -3.11 3.40
CA CYS A 42 -3.47 -2.99 4.81
C CYS A 42 -2.18 -3.00 5.65
N MET A 43 -2.07 -2.03 6.56
CA MET A 43 -0.93 -1.87 7.47
C MET A 43 -1.12 -2.56 8.83
N THR A 44 -2.26 -3.20 9.07
CA THR A 44 -2.46 -4.03 10.26
C THR A 44 -1.49 -5.22 10.23
N GLU A 45 -0.87 -5.51 11.38
CA GLU A 45 0.06 -6.64 11.53
C GLU A 45 -0.63 -7.96 11.16
N GLY A 46 0.02 -8.78 10.32
CA GLY A 46 -0.54 -10.03 9.83
C GLY A 46 -1.62 -9.91 8.74
N CYS A 47 -2.12 -8.71 8.44
CA CYS A 47 -3.11 -8.50 7.37
C CYS A 47 -2.46 -7.95 6.10
N ASN A 48 -2.50 -8.70 5.01
CA ASN A 48 -1.96 -8.28 3.71
C ASN A 48 -3.07 -8.17 2.66
N ASN A 49 -4.25 -7.68 3.07
CA ASN A 49 -5.31 -7.40 2.12
C ASN A 49 -4.91 -6.21 1.25
N THR A 50 -5.18 -6.31 -0.06
CA THR A 50 -4.88 -5.25 -1.03
C THR A 50 -6.15 -4.79 -1.70
N ILE A 51 -6.28 -3.48 -1.92
CA ILE A 51 -7.36 -2.87 -2.72
C ILE A 51 -6.76 -1.75 -3.56
N ASP A 52 -7.53 -1.21 -4.50
CA ASP A 52 -7.15 0.02 -5.19
C ASP A 52 -7.82 1.21 -4.47
N MET A 53 -7.09 2.33 -4.36
CA MET A 53 -7.56 3.57 -3.72
C MET A 53 -7.05 4.79 -4.49
N GLU A 54 -7.47 5.98 -4.08
CA GLU A 54 -6.84 7.22 -4.56
C GLU A 54 -5.34 7.23 -4.22
N PRO A 55 -4.47 7.78 -5.10
CA PRO A 55 -3.03 7.71 -4.91
C PRO A 55 -2.52 8.36 -3.63
N ASP A 56 -3.15 9.42 -3.14
CA ASP A 56 -2.77 10.19 -1.95
C ASP A 56 -3.47 9.72 -0.66
N GLN A 57 -4.29 8.67 -0.72
CA GLN A 57 -5.08 8.23 0.42
C GLN A 57 -4.24 7.44 1.44
N ASP A 58 -4.18 7.97 2.66
CA ASP A 58 -3.43 7.40 3.79
C ASP A 58 -4.26 6.52 4.74
N GLN A 59 -5.58 6.42 4.51
CA GLN A 59 -6.53 5.68 5.34
C GLN A 59 -7.69 5.11 4.51
N GLY A 60 -7.69 3.79 4.29
CA GLY A 60 -8.80 3.05 3.70
C GLY A 60 -9.31 1.91 4.57
N PHE A 61 -10.59 1.55 4.41
CA PHE A 61 -11.22 0.44 5.13
C PHE A 61 -10.75 -0.91 4.58
N CYS A 62 -10.35 -1.81 5.47
CA CYS A 62 -9.93 -3.16 5.14
C CYS A 62 -11.04 -4.16 5.44
N GLU A 63 -11.65 -4.75 4.42
CA GLU A 63 -12.69 -5.78 4.59
C GLU A 63 -12.19 -7.05 5.30
N ALA A 64 -10.90 -7.37 5.21
CA ALA A 64 -10.34 -8.57 5.84
C ALA A 64 -10.17 -8.46 7.37
N CYS A 65 -9.83 -7.27 7.91
CA CYS A 65 -9.57 -7.09 9.34
C CYS A 65 -10.50 -6.06 10.02
N GLY A 66 -11.39 -5.42 9.25
CA GLY A 66 -12.33 -4.40 9.72
C GLY A 66 -11.71 -3.06 10.11
N GLY A 67 -10.42 -2.85 9.87
CA GLY A 67 -9.69 -1.63 10.28
C GLY A 67 -9.55 -0.62 9.15
N ASN A 68 -9.48 0.68 9.48
CA ASN A 68 -9.17 1.78 8.56
C ASN A 68 -7.64 1.98 8.43
N THR A 69 -6.95 0.96 7.91
CA THR A 69 -5.48 0.91 7.91
C THR A 69 -4.86 0.62 6.54
N ILE A 70 -5.66 0.66 5.47
CA ILE A 70 -5.13 0.55 4.12
C ILE A 70 -4.47 1.86 3.72
N ILE A 71 -3.27 1.78 3.16
CA ILE A 71 -2.47 2.92 2.68
C ILE A 71 -2.10 2.67 1.22
N SER A 72 -2.22 3.70 0.38
CA SER A 72 -1.81 3.67 -1.04
C SER A 72 -0.30 3.48 -1.20
N ALA A 73 0.15 2.96 -2.34
CA ALA A 73 1.55 2.69 -2.59
C ALA A 73 2.44 3.95 -2.50
N LEU A 74 1.97 5.10 -2.99
CA LEU A 74 2.77 6.33 -3.02
C LEU A 74 2.97 6.92 -1.62
N VAL A 75 1.91 6.95 -0.81
CA VAL A 75 1.99 7.39 0.60
C VAL A 75 2.83 6.41 1.41
N LEU A 76 2.69 5.11 1.16
CA LEU A 76 3.46 4.09 1.83
C LEU A 76 4.97 4.23 1.51
N ALA A 77 5.31 4.51 0.25
CA ALA A 77 6.66 4.82 -0.22
C ALA A 77 7.18 6.20 0.23
N GLY A 78 6.32 7.08 0.73
CA GLY A 78 6.70 8.41 1.20
C GLY A 78 7.00 9.41 0.08
N LEU A 79 6.36 9.24 -1.08
CA LEU A 79 6.51 10.13 -2.24
C LEU A 79 5.52 11.30 -2.22
N ILE A 80 4.38 11.14 -1.55
CA ILE A 80 3.32 12.14 -1.33
C ILE A 80 2.74 12.04 0.07
#